data_AF-F1LFB2-F1
#
_entry.id   AF-F1LFB2-F1
#
_cell.length_a   1.000
_cell.length_b   1.000
_cell.length_c   1.000
_cell.angle_alpha   90.00
_cell.angle_beta   90.00
_cell.angle_gamma   90.00
#
_symmetry.space_group_name_H-M   'P 1'
#
loop_
_entity.id
_entity.type
_entity.pdbx_description
1 polymer ?
#
loop_
_entity_poly.entity_id
_entity_poly.type
_entity_poly.pdbx_seq_one_letter_code
_entity_poly.pdbx_strand_id
1 'polypeptide(L)'
;MSKMHLQLYPLDVQHCDFDLISYAHTTNDIVYQWDETGSPVQVKPGVGNDLPNFVLTSIDTNHECTSHTNTGSYACLRMRLTLTRQFSYYLIQLYGPTTMIVIVSWVSFWIDMHSTAGRIALGVTTLLTMTTLVSALPV
;
A
#
# COMPACT_ATOMS: atom_id res chain seq x y z
N MET A 1 -15.51 5.82 -1.13
CA MET A 1 -14.09 5.63 -1.51
C MET A 1 -13.29 5.62 -0.23
N SER A 2 -12.71 4.47 0.14
CA SER A 2 -11.98 4.30 1.41
C SER A 2 -10.75 5.22 1.47
N LYS A 3 -10.46 5.76 2.66
CA LYS A 3 -9.32 6.65 2.88
C LYS A 3 -8.04 5.80 2.98
N MET A 4 -7.04 6.11 2.16
CA MET A 4 -5.75 5.42 2.21
C MET A 4 -4.89 5.93 3.36
N HIS A 5 -4.28 5.01 4.11
CA HIS A 5 -3.38 5.33 5.23
C HIS A 5 -1.93 5.04 4.82
N LEU A 6 -1.14 6.08 4.57
CA LEU A 6 0.22 5.97 4.00
C LEU A 6 1.35 6.14 5.04
N GLN A 7 1.06 5.99 6.33
CA GLN A 7 2.05 6.20 7.40
C GLN A 7 3.22 5.22 7.34
N LEU A 8 2.97 3.99 6.87
CA LEU A 8 3.97 2.94 6.70
C LEU A 8 4.37 2.74 5.24
N TYR A 9 4.18 3.74 4.36
CA TYR A 9 4.63 3.62 2.99
C TYR A 9 6.14 3.31 2.92
N PRO A 10 6.61 2.36 2.07
CA PRO A 10 5.87 1.49 1.13
C PRO A 10 5.50 0.08 1.68
N LEU A 11 5.66 -0.15 2.98
CA LEU A 11 5.29 -1.40 3.68
C LEU A 11 3.85 -1.34 4.22
N ASP A 12 2.96 -0.65 3.50
CA ASP A 12 1.59 -0.39 3.90
C ASP A 12 0.63 -1.51 3.45
N VAL A 13 -0.38 -1.72 4.28
CA VAL A 13 -1.56 -2.54 3.96
C VAL A 13 -2.76 -1.60 3.89
N GLN A 14 -3.51 -1.69 2.79
CA GLN A 14 -4.69 -0.87 2.57
C GLN A 14 -5.95 -1.72 2.68
N HIS A 15 -6.93 -1.20 3.44
CA HIS A 15 -8.25 -1.80 3.57
C HIS A 15 -9.25 -0.95 2.78
N CYS A 16 -9.76 -1.54 1.70
CA CYS A 16 -10.70 -0.88 0.79
C CYS A 16 -12.09 -1.48 0.97
N ASP A 17 -12.98 -0.69 1.57
CA ASP A 17 -14.38 -1.06 1.75
C ASP A 17 -15.19 -0.71 0.49
N PHE A 18 -15.95 -1.70 0.02
CA PHE A 18 -16.95 -1.56 -1.03
C PHE A 18 -18.33 -1.85 -0.44
N ASP A 19 -19.16 -0.82 -0.46
CA ASP A 19 -20.48 -0.85 0.15
C ASP A 19 -21.54 -0.82 -0.96
N LEU A 20 -22.41 -1.83 -0.98
CA LEU A 20 -23.62 -1.84 -1.77
C LEU A 20 -24.79 -1.49 -0.86
N ILE A 21 -25.53 -0.43 -1.19
CA ILE A 21 -26.60 0.12 -0.35
C ILE A 21 -27.84 0.33 -1.21
N SER A 22 -29.03 0.07 -0.65
CA SER A 22 -30.30 0.40 -1.29
C SER A 22 -30.52 1.92 -1.25
N TYR A 23 -30.84 2.54 -2.40
CA TYR A 23 -31.08 3.97 -2.44
C TYR A 23 -32.54 4.33 -2.07
N ALA A 24 -33.51 3.61 -2.63
CA ALA A 24 -34.93 3.98 -2.53
C ALA A 24 -35.72 3.15 -1.48
N HIS A 25 -35.26 1.93 -1.19
CA HIS A 25 -35.99 0.96 -0.38
C HIS A 25 -35.40 0.82 1.01
N THR A 26 -36.27 0.80 2.02
CA THR A 26 -35.86 0.62 3.42
C THR A 26 -35.69 -0.86 3.74
N THR A 27 -35.11 -1.14 4.90
CA THR A 27 -34.97 -2.50 5.47
C THR A 27 -36.30 -3.24 5.64
N ASN A 28 -37.45 -2.54 5.65
CA ASN A 28 -38.77 -3.17 5.67
C ASN A 28 -39.16 -3.75 4.31
N ASP A 29 -38.61 -3.19 3.22
CA ASP A 29 -38.92 -3.60 1.85
C ASP A 29 -37.88 -4.60 1.31
N ILE A 30 -36.60 -4.32 1.56
CA ILE A 30 -35.47 -5.09 1.02
C ILE A 30 -34.39 -5.28 2.09
N VAL A 31 -33.93 -6.52 2.23
CA VAL A 31 -32.79 -6.89 3.08
C VAL A 31 -31.74 -7.58 2.21
N TYR A 32 -30.48 -7.13 2.33
CA TYR A 32 -29.35 -7.77 1.70
C TYR A 32 -28.64 -8.69 2.69
N GLN A 33 -28.36 -9.92 2.28
CA GLN A 33 -27.61 -10.89 3.06
C GLN A 33 -26.62 -11.59 2.14
N TRP A 34 -25.43 -11.84 2.67
CA TRP A 34 -24.45 -12.70 2.01
C TRP A 34 -24.92 -14.16 2.07
N ASP A 35 -24.58 -14.93 1.04
CA ASP A 35 -24.83 -16.37 1.06
C ASP A 35 -23.94 -17.03 2.11
N GLU A 36 -24.56 -17.65 3.13
CA GLU A 36 -23.89 -18.33 4.23
C GLU A 36 -23.30 -19.68 3.83
N THR A 37 -23.83 -20.29 2.76
CA THR A 37 -23.48 -21.67 2.36
C THR A 37 -22.32 -21.75 1.38
N GLY A 38 -21.96 -20.63 0.74
CA GLY A 38 -20.96 -20.56 -0.31
C GLY A 38 -19.88 -19.50 -0.07
N SER A 39 -19.02 -19.31 -1.07
CA SER A 39 -18.15 -18.13 -1.15
C SER A 39 -18.99 -16.96 -1.71
N PRO A 40 -19.40 -15.98 -0.90
CA PRO A 40 -20.30 -14.91 -1.34
C PRO A 40 -19.70 -14.05 -2.46
N VAL A 41 -18.36 -13.99 -2.54
CA VAL A 41 -17.63 -13.24 -3.55
C VAL A 41 -16.80 -14.22 -4.38
N GLN A 42 -17.13 -14.34 -5.67
CA GLN A 42 -16.35 -15.12 -6.62
C GLN A 42 -15.33 -14.22 -7.32
N VAL A 43 -14.05 -14.58 -7.17
CA VAL A 43 -12.95 -13.86 -7.80
C VAL A 43 -12.49 -14.63 -9.03
N LYS A 44 -12.45 -13.98 -10.19
CA LYS A 44 -11.90 -14.60 -11.40
C LYS A 44 -10.38 -14.78 -11.23
N PRO A 45 -9.82 -15.96 -11.58
CA PRO A 45 -8.37 -16.15 -11.57
C PRO A 45 -7.68 -15.09 -12.44
N GLY A 46 -6.72 -14.37 -11.84
CA GLY A 46 -6.01 -13.24 -12.45
C GLY A 46 -6.45 -11.86 -11.99
N VAL A 47 -7.61 -11.73 -11.33
CA VAL A 47 -8.04 -10.46 -10.72
C VAL A 47 -7.10 -10.13 -9.55
N GLY A 48 -6.37 -9.03 -9.68
CA GLY A 48 -5.32 -8.61 -8.74
C GLY A 48 -3.91 -8.64 -9.33
N ASN A 49 -3.68 -9.35 -10.44
CA ASN A 49 -2.37 -9.35 -11.14
C ASN A 49 -2.19 -8.13 -12.05
N ASP A 50 -3.28 -7.48 -12.45
CA ASP A 50 -3.23 -6.25 -13.24
C ASP A 50 -2.84 -5.01 -12.41
N LEU A 51 -2.82 -5.12 -11.08
CA LEU A 51 -2.37 -4.02 -10.22
C LEU A 51 -0.83 -4.07 -10.11
N PRO A 52 -0.09 -3.14 -10.74
CA PRO A 52 1.36 -3.22 -10.79
C PRO A 52 2.04 -3.03 -9.41
N ASN A 53 1.34 -2.41 -8.46
CA ASN A 53 1.90 -2.05 -7.15
C ASN A 53 1.19 -2.75 -5.97
N PHE A 54 0.10 -3.48 -6.18
CA PHE A 54 -0.71 -4.05 -5.10
C PHE A 54 -1.12 -5.48 -5.39
N VAL A 55 -1.19 -6.30 -4.35
CA VAL A 55 -1.71 -7.67 -4.38
C VAL A 55 -2.96 -7.74 -3.54
N LEU A 56 -4.03 -8.26 -4.14
CA LEU A 56 -5.22 -8.62 -3.40
C LEU A 56 -4.93 -9.86 -2.54
N THR A 57 -4.92 -9.67 -1.23
CA THR A 57 -4.51 -10.69 -0.26
C THR A 57 -5.70 -11.44 0.31
N SER A 58 -6.77 -10.72 0.65
CA SER A 58 -7.98 -11.31 1.20
C SER A 58 -9.20 -10.43 0.93
N ILE A 59 -10.37 -11.07 0.94
CA ILE A 59 -11.68 -10.43 0.86
C ILE A 59 -12.46 -10.86 2.10
N ASP A 60 -12.91 -9.89 2.88
CA ASP A 60 -13.78 -10.12 4.03
C ASP A 60 -15.18 -9.57 3.77
N THR A 61 -16.20 -10.25 4.28
CA THR A 61 -17.62 -9.92 4.09
C THR A 61 -18.40 -9.82 5.41
N ASN A 62 -17.74 -10.06 6.54
CA ASN A 62 -18.38 -10.15 7.87
C ASN A 62 -18.71 -8.79 8.51
N HIS A 63 -18.81 -7.72 7.74
CA HIS A 63 -19.00 -6.37 8.26
C HIS A 63 -20.42 -5.87 8.00
N GLU A 64 -21.15 -5.59 9.08
CA GLU A 64 -22.42 -4.88 8.99
C GLU A 64 -22.20 -3.41 8.63
N CYS A 65 -23.06 -2.86 7.78
CA CYS A 65 -22.97 -1.48 7.32
C CYS A 65 -24.34 -0.79 7.18
N THR A 66 -25.39 -1.37 7.74
CA THR A 66 -26.75 -0.82 7.71
C THR A 66 -26.72 0.66 8.11
N SER A 67 -27.19 1.52 7.22
CA SER A 67 -27.14 2.97 7.43
C SER A 67 -28.49 3.48 7.93
N HIS A 68 -28.46 4.24 9.01
CA HIS A 68 -29.64 4.87 9.58
C HIS A 68 -29.65 6.34 9.19
N THR A 69 -30.70 6.77 8.48
CA THR A 69 -30.89 8.16 8.09
C THR A 69 -32.24 8.66 8.59
N ASN A 70 -32.51 9.96 8.43
CA ASN A 70 -33.77 10.56 8.86
C ASN A 70 -35.01 9.99 8.14
N THR A 71 -34.83 9.37 6.97
CA THR A 71 -35.92 8.79 6.18
C THR A 71 -36.17 7.31 6.49
N GLY A 72 -35.23 6.64 7.17
CA GLY A 72 -35.34 5.22 7.53
C GLY A 72 -33.99 4.52 7.63
N SER A 73 -34.05 3.21 7.85
CA SER A 73 -32.88 2.32 7.87
C SER A 73 -32.73 1.63 6.52
N TYR A 74 -31.54 1.70 5.92
CA TYR A 74 -31.23 1.14 4.61
C TYR A 74 -30.26 -0.03 4.74
N ALA A 75 -30.65 -1.18 4.19
CA ALA A 75 -29.82 -2.38 4.19
C ALA A 75 -28.55 -2.13 3.37
N CYS A 76 -27.43 -2.64 3.88
CA CYS A 76 -26.13 -2.46 3.26
C CYS A 76 -25.34 -3.76 3.32
N LEU A 77 -24.59 -4.00 2.25
CA LEU A 77 -23.75 -5.16 2.07
C LEU A 77 -22.31 -4.67 1.82
N ARG A 78 -21.41 -4.93 2.77
CA ARG A 78 -20.02 -4.47 2.72
C ARG A 78 -19.07 -5.63 2.46
N MET A 79 -18.19 -5.43 1.47
CA MET A 79 -17.00 -6.26 1.28
C MET A 79 -15.75 -5.43 1.50
N ARG A 80 -14.79 -5.97 2.26
CA ARG A 80 -13.51 -5.35 2.57
C ARG A 80 -12.41 -6.08 1.81
N LEU A 81 -11.80 -5.39 0.85
CA LEU A 81 -10.63 -5.87 0.13
C LEU A 81 -9.36 -5.48 0.90
N THR A 82 -8.53 -6.47 1.22
CA THR A 82 -7.20 -6.23 1.79
C THR A 82 -6.17 -6.25 0.67
N LEU A 83 -5.58 -5.08 0.40
CA LEU A 83 -4.56 -4.88 -0.62
C LEU A 83 -3.22 -4.67 0.08
N THR A 84 -2.24 -5.54 -0.22
CA THR A 84 -0.87 -5.39 0.26
C THR A 84 0.00 -4.82 -0.86
N ARG A 85 0.87 -3.85 -0.54
CA ARG A 85 1.76 -3.27 -1.55
C ARG A 85 2.88 -4.25 -1.92
N GLN A 86 3.15 -4.42 -3.22
CA GLN A 86 4.36 -5.14 -3.67
C GLN A 86 5.60 -4.27 -3.44
N PHE A 87 6.39 -4.63 -2.44
CA PHE A 87 7.56 -3.86 -2.00
C PHE A 87 8.90 -4.34 -2.61
N SER A 88 8.91 -5.48 -3.32
CA SER A 88 10.12 -6.12 -3.87
C SER A 88 10.98 -5.19 -4.73
N TYR A 89 10.34 -4.34 -5.54
CA TYR A 89 11.02 -3.35 -6.37
C TYR A 89 11.71 -2.25 -5.55
N TYR A 90 11.02 -1.73 -4.54
CA TYR A 90 11.54 -0.69 -3.65
C TYR A 90 12.74 -1.19 -2.81
N LEU A 91 12.76 -2.47 -2.43
CA LEU A 91 13.93 -3.06 -1.76
C LEU A 91 15.22 -2.92 -2.58
N ILE A 92 15.16 -3.29 -3.86
CA ILE A 92 16.38 -3.33 -4.68
C ILE A 92 16.78 -1.93 -5.12
N GLN A 93 15.82 -1.09 -5.52
CA GLN A 93 16.13 0.24 -6.06
C GLN A 93 16.31 1.34 -5.02
N LEU A 94 15.68 1.23 -3.83
CA LEU A 94 15.81 2.25 -2.79
C LEU A 94 16.70 1.77 -1.63
N TYR A 95 16.44 0.58 -1.08
CA TYR A 95 17.22 0.07 0.05
C TYR A 95 18.62 -0.42 -0.38
N GLY A 96 18.75 -0.98 -1.58
CA GLY A 96 20.03 -1.38 -2.17
C GLY A 96 21.07 -0.26 -2.24
N PRO A 97 20.82 0.85 -2.95
CA PRO A 97 21.79 1.92 -3.06
C PRO A 97 22.01 2.68 -1.74
N THR A 98 20.97 2.86 -0.91
CA THR A 98 21.13 3.55 0.39
C THR A 98 22.04 2.77 1.34
N THR A 99 21.92 1.44 1.39
CA THR A 99 22.83 0.60 2.18
C THR A 99 24.27 0.63 1.65
N MET A 100 24.46 0.61 0.32
CA MET A 100 25.79 0.77 -0.29
C MET A 100 26.44 2.11 0.06
N ILE A 101 25.66 3.19 0.08
CA ILE A 101 26.14 4.52 0.47
C ILE A 101 26.56 4.55 1.95
N VAL A 102 25.79 3.92 2.84
CA VAL A 102 26.17 3.79 4.26
C VAL A 102 27.49 3.04 4.40
N ILE A 103 27.67 1.94 3.67
CA ILE A 103 28.92 1.16 3.67
C ILE A 103 30.10 2.02 3.17
N VAL A 104 29.94 2.75 2.07
CA VAL A 104 30.99 3.65 1.53
C VAL A 104 31.36 4.76 2.52
N SER A 105 30.38 5.27 3.27
CA SER A 105 30.66 6.26 4.33
C SER A 105 31.54 5.68 5.43
N TRP A 106 31.35 4.40 5.80
CA TRP A 106 32.14 3.72 6.82
C TRP A 106 33.54 3.36 6.31
N VAL A 107 33.66 2.92 5.06
CA VAL A 107 34.95 2.61 4.43
C VAL A 107 35.84 3.84 4.30
N SER A 108 35.26 5.04 4.18
CA SER A 108 36.00 6.30 4.13
C SER A 108 36.84 6.57 5.40
N PHE A 109 36.50 5.97 6.55
CA PHE A 109 37.31 6.04 7.77
C PHE A 109 38.59 5.19 7.70
N TRP A 110 38.63 4.17 6.84
CA TRP A 110 39.78 3.27 6.68
C TRP A 110 40.83 3.79 5.69
N ILE A 111 40.48 4.79 4.88
CA ILE A 111 41.41 5.41 3.92
C ILE A 111 42.46 6.24 4.68
N ASP A 112 43.70 6.28 4.22
CA ASP A 112 44.80 7.01 4.86
C ASP A 112 44.60 8.55 4.82
N MET A 113 45.18 9.27 5.79
CA MET A 113 44.97 10.72 6.02
C MET A 113 45.53 11.58 4.88
N HIS A 114 46.51 11.07 4.14
CA HIS A 114 47.18 11.80 3.05
C HIS A 114 46.38 11.90 1.74
N SER A 115 45.31 11.12 1.58
CA SER A 115 44.45 11.16 0.37
C SER A 115 43.14 11.93 0.62
N THR A 116 43.25 13.18 1.09
CA THR A 116 42.12 14.05 1.44
C THR A 116 41.16 14.31 0.28
N ALA A 117 41.68 14.45 -0.94
CA ALA A 117 40.88 14.69 -2.14
C ALA A 117 39.94 13.50 -2.47
N GLY A 118 40.39 12.26 -2.23
CA GLY A 118 39.59 11.06 -2.46
C GLY A 118 38.39 10.97 -1.52
N ARG A 119 38.57 11.33 -0.25
CA ARG A 119 37.50 11.32 0.75
C ARG A 119 36.41 12.35 0.44
N ILE A 120 36.80 13.56 0.01
CA ILE A 120 35.86 14.63 -0.33
C ILE A 120 35.07 14.27 -1.59
N ALA A 121 35.73 13.76 -2.63
CA ALA A 121 35.07 13.34 -3.85
C ALA A 121 34.04 12.22 -3.59
N LEU A 122 34.41 11.20 -2.81
CA LEU A 122 33.49 10.12 -2.41
C LEU A 122 32.28 10.67 -1.64
N GLY A 123 32.50 11.56 -0.66
CA GLY A 123 31.41 12.17 0.10
C GLY A 123 30.44 12.99 -0.78
N VAL A 124 30.96 13.81 -1.69
CA VAL A 124 30.14 14.61 -2.61
C VAL A 124 29.35 13.71 -3.57
N THR A 125 29.98 12.67 -4.13
CA THR A 125 29.29 11.71 -5.01
C THR A 125 28.20 10.94 -4.26
N THR A 126 28.42 10.56 -2.99
CA THR A 126 27.37 9.92 -2.16
C THR A 126 26.19 10.84 -1.86
N LEU A 127 26.45 12.13 -1.61
CA LEU A 127 25.39 13.11 -1.35
C LEU A 127 24.59 13.41 -2.62
N LEU A 128 25.27 13.53 -3.75
CA LEU A 128 24.65 13.72 -5.06
C LEU A 128 23.77 12.52 -5.42
N THR A 129 24.29 11.30 -5.29
CA THR A 129 23.50 10.08 -5.54
C THR A 129 22.30 9.95 -4.62
N MET A 130 22.42 10.26 -3.32
CA MET A 130 21.25 10.34 -2.42
C MET A 130 20.22 11.35 -2.92
N THR A 131 20.65 12.55 -3.31
CA THR A 131 19.75 13.60 -3.79
C THR A 131 19.04 13.16 -5.08
N THR A 132 19.78 12.53 -6.00
CA THR A 132 19.21 12.00 -7.25
C THR A 132 18.20 10.89 -6.97
N LEU A 133 18.48 9.97 -6.05
CA LEU A 133 17.56 8.89 -5.65
C LEU A 133 16.26 9.44 -5.04
N VAL A 134 16.36 10.42 -4.15
CA VAL A 134 15.19 11.07 -3.55
C VAL A 134 14.37 11.79 -4.61
N SER A 135 15.01 12.48 -5.56
CA SER A 135 14.32 13.17 -6.65
C SER A 135 13.68 12.23 -7.68
N ALA A 136 14.17 10.99 -7.77
CA ALA A 136 13.68 9.98 -8.70
C ALA A 136 12.50 9.16 -8.14
N LEU A 137 12.20 9.24 -6.85
CA LEU A 137 11.01 8.62 -6.26
C LEU A 137 9.76 9.39 -6.73
N PRO A 138 8.85 8.76 -7.48
CA PRO A 138 7.58 9.40 -7.81
C PRO A 138 6.76 9.51 -6.51
N VAL A 139 6.51 10.74 -6.07
CA VAL A 139 5.50 11.06 -5.04
C VAL A 139 4.11 10.89 -5.64
#